data_AF-A0A382A077-F1
#
_entry.id   AF-A0A382A077-F1
#
_cell.length_a   1.000
_cell.length_b   1.000
_cell.length_c   1.000
_cell.angle_alpha   90.00
_cell.angle_beta   90.00
_cell.angle_gamma   90.00
#
_symmetry.space_group_name_H-M   'P 1'
#
loop_
_entity.id
_entity.type
_entity.pdbx_description
1 polymer ?
#
loop_
_entity_poly.entity_id
_entity_poly.type
_entity_poly.pdbx_seq_one_letter_code
_entity_poly.pdbx_strand_id
1 'polypeptide(L)'
;MFKNIIIDHKINLKNADVLNFLKVRRRWPHSYPWGQPAIEIITNKGESVNHYDLFKHDGFINFDIFKSYYDEGFTAIISNVLDLTAELRSLERKLTLGFGSPINANFYISKGNKTQTASFPAHQHEYEVIVKQLHGSSDWLVGGKSLVTHKNDVIVIPTGTQHQVVTVPEERLSLSINFD
;
A
#
# COMPACT_ATOMS: atom_id res chain seq x y z
N MET A 1 12.09 -16.40 9.79
CA MET A 1 13.28 -15.50 9.67
C MET A 1 12.92 -14.18 8.98
N PHE A 2 12.26 -14.19 7.82
CA PHE A 2 11.93 -12.97 7.05
C PHE A 2 10.89 -12.05 7.72
N LYS A 3 9.89 -12.61 8.41
CA LYS A 3 8.91 -11.85 9.19
C LYS A 3 9.58 -10.89 10.18
N ASN A 4 10.59 -11.38 10.90
CA ASN A 4 11.33 -10.57 11.88
C ASN A 4 12.08 -9.42 11.20
N ILE A 5 12.59 -9.61 9.98
CA ILE A 5 13.20 -8.51 9.21
C ILE A 5 12.19 -7.37 9.08
N ILE A 6 10.93 -7.64 8.74
CA ILE A 6 9.90 -6.60 8.55
C ILE A 6 9.46 -5.99 9.89
N ILE A 7 9.29 -6.82 10.91
CA ILE A 7 8.90 -6.39 12.27
C ILE A 7 9.95 -5.42 12.84
N ASP A 8 11.22 -5.81 12.78
CA ASP A 8 12.32 -5.08 13.41
C ASP A 8 12.75 -3.86 12.59
N HIS A 9 12.57 -3.88 11.27
CA HIS A 9 12.95 -2.76 10.41
C HIS A 9 12.10 -1.53 10.70
N LYS A 10 12.76 -0.41 11.02
CA LYS A 10 12.10 0.87 11.27
C LYS A 10 12.01 1.66 9.96
N ILE A 11 10.78 2.03 9.60
CA ILE A 11 10.48 2.92 8.48
C ILE A 11 9.67 4.06 9.07
N ASN A 12 10.16 5.28 8.94
CA ASN A 12 9.50 6.48 9.44
C ASN A 12 8.98 7.29 8.26
N LEU A 13 7.81 6.91 7.77
CA LEU A 13 7.10 7.63 6.72
C LEU A 13 5.70 7.97 7.17
N LYS A 14 5.21 9.10 6.70
CA LYS A 14 3.82 9.55 6.79
C LYS A 14 3.27 9.80 5.41
N ASN A 15 1.96 10.04 5.34
CA ASN A 15 1.27 10.35 4.09
C ASN A 15 1.91 11.53 3.35
N ALA A 16 2.32 12.58 4.09
CA ALA A 16 2.97 13.76 3.53
C ALA A 16 4.25 13.43 2.74
N ASP A 17 5.05 12.46 3.17
CA ASP A 17 6.27 12.04 2.48
C ASP A 17 5.93 11.36 1.15
N VAL A 18 4.96 10.45 1.18
CA VAL A 18 4.45 9.75 -0.01
C VAL A 18 3.86 10.73 -1.01
N LEU A 19 3.03 11.66 -0.55
CA LEU A 19 2.49 12.75 -1.38
C LEU A 19 3.61 13.59 -2.02
N ASN A 20 4.75 13.75 -1.35
CA ASN A 20 5.89 14.47 -1.92
C ASN A 20 6.60 13.64 -3.00
N PHE A 21 6.73 12.32 -2.82
CA PHE A 21 7.28 11.42 -3.86
C PHE A 21 6.42 11.42 -5.13
N LEU A 22 5.09 11.48 -4.99
CA LEU A 22 4.16 11.51 -6.11
C LEU A 22 4.28 12.77 -7.00
N LYS A 23 4.87 13.85 -6.49
CA LYS A 23 5.18 15.05 -7.29
C LYS A 23 6.33 14.81 -8.28
N VAL A 24 7.20 13.82 -8.04
CA VAL A 24 8.21 13.38 -9.01
C VAL A 24 7.54 12.53 -10.09
N ARG A 25 6.70 13.19 -10.88
CA ARG A 25 5.71 12.58 -11.76
C ARG A 25 6.24 11.45 -12.64
N ARG A 26 7.44 11.64 -13.21
CA ARG A 26 8.07 10.67 -14.14
C ARG A 26 8.50 9.35 -13.47
N ARG A 27 8.43 9.23 -12.14
CA ARG A 27 8.64 7.97 -11.41
C ARG A 27 7.45 7.02 -11.53
N TRP A 28 6.26 7.55 -11.84
CA TRP A 28 4.98 6.87 -11.73
C TRP A 28 4.29 6.75 -13.10
N PRO A 29 4.67 5.75 -13.92
CA PRO A 29 4.02 5.50 -15.20
C PRO A 29 2.63 4.88 -15.00
N HIS A 30 1.81 4.85 -16.05
CA HIS A 30 0.52 4.15 -16.02
C HIS A 30 0.67 2.69 -15.57
N SER A 31 1.62 1.97 -16.18
CA SER A 31 1.99 0.61 -15.79
C SER A 31 3.51 0.44 -15.92
N TYR A 32 4.08 -0.40 -15.06
CA TYR A 32 5.45 -0.86 -15.20
C TYR A 32 5.59 -1.85 -16.38
N PRO A 33 6.81 -2.13 -16.88
CA PRO A 33 7.02 -3.01 -18.03
C PRO A 33 6.43 -4.42 -17.89
N TRP A 34 6.24 -4.91 -16.66
CA TRP A 34 5.60 -6.20 -16.35
C TRP A 34 4.07 -6.11 -16.16
N GLY A 35 3.45 -4.98 -16.53
CA GLY A 35 2.00 -4.79 -16.56
C GLY A 35 1.37 -4.27 -15.28
N GLN A 36 2.07 -4.32 -14.14
CA GLN A 36 1.53 -3.83 -12.87
C GLN A 36 1.28 -2.31 -12.91
N PRO A 37 0.09 -1.83 -12.54
CA PRO A 37 -0.16 -0.40 -12.38
C PRO A 37 0.75 0.24 -11.33
N ALA A 38 1.29 1.43 -11.61
CA ALA A 38 2.08 2.12 -10.59
C ALA A 38 1.21 2.68 -9.48
N ILE A 39 0.00 3.16 -9.82
CA ILE A 39 -0.95 3.77 -8.89
C ILE A 39 -2.37 3.38 -9.28
N GLU A 40 -3.16 2.98 -8.29
CA GLU A 40 -4.57 2.66 -8.43
C GLU A 40 -5.38 3.29 -7.28
N ILE A 41 -6.64 3.61 -7.55
CA ILE A 41 -7.60 4.07 -6.54
C ILE A 41 -8.61 2.94 -6.29
N ILE A 42 -8.88 2.63 -5.03
CA ILE A 42 -9.94 1.69 -4.66
C ILE A 42 -11.27 2.44 -4.67
N THR A 43 -12.16 2.08 -5.59
CA THR A 43 -13.47 2.69 -5.74
C THR A 43 -14.44 2.24 -4.64
N ASN A 44 -15.60 2.90 -4.55
CA ASN A 44 -16.66 2.49 -3.62
C ASN A 44 -17.29 1.13 -3.95
N LYS A 45 -17.04 0.58 -5.14
CA LYS A 45 -17.40 -0.81 -5.47
C LYS A 45 -16.38 -1.83 -4.95
N GLY A 46 -15.28 -1.35 -4.35
CA GLY A 46 -14.20 -2.21 -3.89
C GLY A 46 -13.32 -2.74 -5.03
N GLU A 47 -13.29 -2.03 -6.16
CA GLU A 47 -12.45 -2.33 -7.33
C GLU A 47 -11.25 -1.38 -7.34
N SER A 48 -10.05 -1.87 -7.66
CA SER A 48 -8.93 -0.98 -7.95
C SER A 48 -8.99 -0.54 -9.40
N VAL A 49 -8.85 0.77 -9.62
CA VAL A 49 -8.88 1.34 -10.97
C VAL A 49 -7.69 2.26 -11.17
N ASN A 50 -7.09 2.12 -12.34
CA ASN A 50 -6.21 3.11 -12.91
C ASN A 50 -7.08 4.04 -13.79
N HIS A 51 -7.74 5.01 -13.13
CA HIS A 51 -8.60 6.00 -13.77
C HIS A 51 -7.84 6.76 -14.86
N TYR A 52 -8.41 6.93 -16.06
CA TYR A 52 -7.72 7.57 -17.20
C TYR A 52 -7.21 8.99 -16.90
N ASP A 53 -7.89 9.74 -16.03
CA ASP A 53 -7.54 11.09 -15.61
C ASP A 53 -6.45 11.13 -14.51
N LEU A 54 -6.17 9.98 -13.85
CA LEU A 54 -5.02 9.84 -12.96
C LEU A 54 -3.70 9.94 -13.70
N PHE A 55 -3.67 9.83 -15.04
CA PHE A 55 -2.46 9.90 -15.84
C PHE A 55 -2.59 10.96 -16.93
N LYS A 56 -1.53 11.75 -17.11
CA LYS A 56 -1.46 12.73 -18.20
C LYS A 56 -1.22 12.01 -19.53
N HIS A 57 -1.39 12.72 -20.64
CA HIS A 57 -1.21 12.17 -22.00
C HIS A 57 0.18 11.57 -22.28
N ASP A 58 1.20 11.93 -21.51
CA ASP A 58 2.55 11.35 -21.60
C ASP A 58 2.72 10.07 -20.76
N GLY A 59 1.63 9.56 -20.17
CA GLY A 59 1.59 8.26 -19.48
C GLY A 59 2.05 8.29 -18.03
N PHE A 60 2.20 9.46 -17.40
CA PHE A 60 2.62 9.57 -16.00
C PHE A 60 1.59 10.31 -15.13
N ILE A 61 1.62 10.04 -13.81
CA ILE A 61 0.60 10.49 -12.85
C ILE A 61 0.22 11.98 -12.99
N ASN A 62 -1.06 12.29 -12.92
CA ASN A 62 -1.57 13.63 -12.66
C ASN A 62 -1.71 13.83 -11.14
N PHE A 63 -0.69 14.40 -10.50
CA PHE A 63 -0.64 14.54 -9.04
C PHE A 63 -1.87 15.27 -8.47
N ASP A 64 -2.37 16.31 -9.14
CA ASP A 64 -3.49 17.10 -8.64
C ASP A 64 -4.79 16.28 -8.62
N ILE A 65 -5.01 15.44 -9.63
CA ILE A 65 -6.14 14.50 -9.68
C ILE A 65 -5.98 13.39 -8.64
N PHE A 66 -4.78 12.83 -8.50
CA PHE A 66 -4.53 11.88 -7.41
C PHE A 66 -4.83 12.52 -6.04
N LYS A 67 -4.40 13.77 -5.83
CA LYS A 67 -4.55 14.48 -4.57
C LYS A 67 -6.01 14.77 -4.26
N SER A 68 -6.86 15.04 -5.26
CA SER A 68 -8.30 15.21 -5.03
C SER A 68 -8.95 13.90 -4.55
N TYR A 69 -8.64 12.76 -5.17
CA TYR A 69 -9.11 11.46 -4.66
C TYR A 69 -8.63 11.18 -3.23
N TYR A 70 -7.36 11.42 -2.94
CA TYR A 70 -6.83 11.30 -1.58
C TYR A 70 -7.58 12.22 -0.59
N ASP A 71 -7.84 13.47 -0.98
CA ASP A 71 -8.51 14.46 -0.12
C ASP A 71 -9.97 14.12 0.17
N GLU A 72 -10.65 13.44 -0.76
CA GLU A 72 -12.00 12.89 -0.61
C GLU A 72 -12.04 11.59 0.23
N GLY A 73 -10.88 11.10 0.67
CA GLY A 73 -10.75 9.93 1.53
C GLY A 73 -10.75 8.59 0.79
N PHE A 74 -10.43 8.56 -0.51
CA PHE A 74 -10.21 7.29 -1.20
C PHE A 74 -8.90 6.64 -0.75
N THR A 75 -8.89 5.31 -0.70
CA THR A 75 -7.65 4.54 -0.53
C THR A 75 -6.97 4.37 -1.87
N ALA A 76 -5.69 4.69 -1.94
CA ALA A 76 -4.84 4.45 -3.10
C ALA A 76 -3.80 3.36 -2.83
N ILE A 77 -3.48 2.62 -3.88
CA ILE A 77 -2.38 1.64 -3.92
C ILE A 77 -1.25 2.26 -4.73
N ILE A 78 -0.02 2.23 -4.20
CA ILE A 78 1.18 2.70 -4.89
C ILE A 78 2.16 1.54 -4.93
N SER A 79 2.50 1.09 -6.13
CA SER A 79 3.27 -0.13 -6.35
C SER A 79 4.76 0.12 -6.47
N ASN A 80 5.56 -0.89 -6.10
CA ASN A 80 7.02 -0.91 -6.24
C ASN A 80 7.71 0.27 -5.50
N VAL A 81 7.48 0.34 -4.19
CA VAL A 81 7.86 1.48 -3.34
C VAL A 81 9.17 1.30 -2.58
N LEU A 82 9.82 0.14 -2.70
CA LEU A 82 10.99 -0.17 -1.87
C LEU A 82 12.24 0.66 -2.19
N ASP A 83 12.25 1.41 -3.29
CA ASP A 83 13.39 2.23 -3.69
C ASP A 83 13.26 3.72 -3.30
N LEU A 84 12.21 4.12 -2.57
CA LEU A 84 11.91 5.54 -2.36
C LEU A 84 12.78 6.21 -1.29
N THR A 85 13.19 5.48 -0.26
CA THR A 85 14.07 5.99 0.81
C THR A 85 15.20 5.02 1.14
N ALA A 86 16.16 5.48 1.94
CA ALA A 86 17.27 4.64 2.39
C ALA A 86 16.79 3.48 3.28
N GLU A 87 15.78 3.69 4.12
CA GLU A 87 15.17 2.65 4.96
C GLU A 87 14.48 1.59 4.09
N LEU A 88 13.70 2.03 3.09
CA LEU A 88 13.01 1.11 2.19
C LEU A 88 14.01 0.27 1.36
N ARG A 89 15.07 0.88 0.82
CA ARG A 89 16.13 0.15 0.10
C ARG A 89 16.90 -0.81 0.99
N SER A 90 17.10 -0.43 2.26
CA SER A 90 17.71 -1.30 3.27
C SER A 90 16.80 -2.50 3.56
N LEU A 91 15.48 -2.30 3.61
CA LEU A 91 14.52 -3.38 3.76
C LEU A 91 14.54 -4.30 2.53
N GLU A 92 14.45 -3.74 1.32
CA GLU A 92 14.56 -4.47 0.04
C GLU A 92 15.79 -5.38 0.04
N ARG A 93 16.97 -4.82 0.30
CA ARG A 93 18.22 -5.57 0.32
C ARG A 93 18.18 -6.73 1.32
N LYS A 94 17.66 -6.50 2.53
CA LYS A 94 17.57 -7.56 3.56
C LYS A 94 16.59 -8.66 3.15
N LEU A 95 15.45 -8.29 2.56
CA LEU A 95 14.45 -9.23 2.09
C LEU A 95 14.95 -10.04 0.90
N THR A 96 15.53 -9.40 -0.11
CA THR A 96 16.10 -10.07 -1.29
C THR A 96 17.24 -11.01 -0.94
N LEU A 97 18.16 -10.60 -0.06
CA LEU A 97 19.23 -11.50 0.42
C LEU A 97 18.69 -12.69 1.20
N GLY A 98 17.59 -12.50 1.93
CA GLY A 98 16.95 -13.57 2.69
C GLY A 98 16.17 -14.54 1.82
N PHE A 99 15.36 -14.01 0.90
CA PHE A 99 14.40 -14.78 0.09
C PHE A 99 15.03 -15.34 -1.20
N GLY A 100 16.10 -14.73 -1.70
CA GLY A 100 16.80 -15.14 -2.91
C GLY A 100 16.23 -14.58 -4.22
N SER A 101 15.17 -13.77 -4.15
CA SER A 101 14.61 -13.05 -5.29
C SER A 101 14.17 -11.63 -4.92
N PRO A 102 13.99 -10.73 -5.91
CA PRO A 102 13.41 -9.41 -5.68
C PRO A 102 12.01 -9.53 -5.07
N ILE A 103 11.72 -8.69 -4.08
CA ILE A 103 10.41 -8.63 -3.42
C ILE A 103 9.70 -7.36 -3.86
N ASN A 104 8.44 -7.47 -4.29
CA ASN A 104 7.60 -6.31 -4.52
C ASN A 104 6.88 -5.91 -3.22
N ALA A 105 6.76 -4.62 -2.98
CA ALA A 105 5.93 -4.08 -1.93
C ALA A 105 5.18 -2.85 -2.40
N ASN A 106 3.98 -2.67 -1.85
CA ASN A 106 3.06 -1.61 -2.23
C ASN A 106 2.69 -0.80 -0.99
N PHE A 107 2.53 0.51 -1.15
CA PHE A 107 1.85 1.33 -0.15
C PHE A 107 0.34 1.27 -0.38
N TYR A 108 -0.39 1.24 0.74
CA TYR A 108 -1.81 1.60 0.81
C TYR A 108 -1.90 2.88 1.61
N ILE A 109 -2.44 3.94 0.99
CA ILE A 109 -2.49 5.28 1.55
C ILE A 109 -3.92 5.83 1.49
N SER A 110 -4.38 6.46 2.57
CA SER A 110 -5.65 7.19 2.62
C SER A 110 -5.55 8.34 3.61
N LYS A 111 -6.31 9.42 3.38
CA LYS A 111 -6.47 10.52 4.34
C LYS A 111 -7.40 10.18 5.52
N GLY A 112 -8.08 9.04 5.43
CA GLY A 112 -9.18 8.66 6.30
C GLY A 112 -10.49 8.65 5.54
N ASN A 113 -11.30 7.65 5.82
CA ASN A 113 -12.53 7.33 5.13
C ASN A 113 -13.69 7.57 6.08
N LYS A 114 -14.49 8.58 5.77
CA LYS A 114 -15.79 8.81 6.43
C LYS A 114 -16.96 8.29 5.59
N THR A 115 -16.79 8.32 4.27
CA THR A 115 -17.84 8.02 3.28
C THR A 115 -17.38 7.07 2.19
N GLN A 116 -16.06 6.82 2.07
CA GLN A 116 -15.49 5.99 1.00
C GLN A 116 -15.18 4.58 1.50
N THR A 117 -15.14 3.62 0.59
CA THR A 117 -14.73 2.24 0.88
C THR A 117 -13.27 2.17 1.32
N ALA A 118 -13.03 1.51 2.47
CA ALA A 118 -11.71 1.42 3.11
C ALA A 118 -10.67 0.62 2.32
N SER A 119 -11.11 -0.46 1.67
CA SER A 119 -10.28 -1.42 0.93
C SER A 119 -11.17 -2.31 0.06
N PHE A 120 -10.57 -3.23 -0.69
CA PHE A 120 -11.27 -4.36 -1.29
C PHE A 120 -12.21 -5.05 -0.29
N PRO A 121 -13.35 -5.62 -0.76
CA PRO A 121 -14.17 -6.51 0.05
C PRO A 121 -13.35 -7.70 0.56
N ALA A 122 -13.89 -8.44 1.53
CA ALA A 122 -13.26 -9.64 2.06
C ALA A 122 -12.77 -10.57 0.94
N HIS A 123 -11.47 -10.84 0.94
CA HIS A 123 -10.78 -11.66 -0.06
C HIS A 123 -9.65 -12.45 0.59
N GLN A 124 -9.02 -13.32 -0.19
CA GLN A 124 -7.87 -14.12 0.21
C GLN A 124 -6.86 -14.20 -0.94
N HIS A 125 -5.62 -14.51 -0.60
CA HIS A 125 -4.54 -14.73 -1.56
C HIS A 125 -4.03 -16.17 -1.48
N GLU A 126 -3.40 -16.63 -2.57
CA GLU A 126 -2.69 -17.92 -2.62
C GLU A 126 -1.27 -17.84 -2.00
N TYR A 127 -0.88 -16.65 -1.53
CA TYR A 127 0.38 -16.35 -0.88
C TYR A 127 0.16 -15.71 0.50
N GLU A 128 1.23 -15.68 1.30
CA GLU A 128 1.24 -14.96 2.58
C GLU A 128 1.38 -13.47 2.34
N VAL A 129 0.55 -12.67 3.02
CA VAL A 129 0.65 -11.20 2.98
C VAL A 129 1.15 -10.69 4.31
N ILE A 130 2.19 -9.85 4.28
CA ILE A 130 2.67 -9.15 5.46
C ILE A 130 2.39 -7.66 5.30
N VAL A 131 1.64 -7.10 6.24
CA VAL A 131 1.32 -5.67 6.25
C VAL A 131 1.95 -5.01 7.46
N LYS A 132 2.74 -3.96 7.22
CA LYS A 132 3.32 -3.10 8.26
C LYS A 132 2.63 -1.73 8.24
N GLN A 133 2.03 -1.35 9.36
CA GLN A 133 1.41 -0.04 9.51
C GLN A 133 2.50 1.02 9.77
N LEU A 134 2.63 2.02 8.90
CA LEU A 134 3.69 3.04 8.97
C LEU A 134 3.21 4.35 9.61
N HIS A 135 1.94 4.71 9.39
CA HIS A 135 1.34 5.93 9.90
C HIS A 135 -0.16 5.75 10.19
N GLY A 136 -0.65 6.34 11.27
CA GLY A 136 -2.05 6.24 11.70
C GLY A 136 -2.48 4.83 12.08
N SER A 137 -3.77 4.56 11.93
CA SER A 137 -4.40 3.31 12.32
C SER A 137 -5.37 2.77 11.26
N SER A 138 -5.66 1.47 11.36
CA SER A 138 -6.72 0.85 10.56
C SER A 138 -7.35 -0.35 11.26
N ASP A 139 -8.65 -0.52 11.02
CA ASP A 139 -9.45 -1.61 11.57
C ASP A 139 -9.55 -2.72 10.52
N TRP A 140 -9.20 -3.94 10.93
CA TRP A 140 -9.14 -5.12 10.09
C TRP A 140 -10.13 -6.17 10.57
N LEU A 141 -10.61 -6.97 9.62
CA LEU A 141 -11.21 -8.27 9.87
C LEU A 141 -10.31 -9.32 9.22
N VAL A 142 -9.68 -10.18 10.00
CA VAL A 142 -8.77 -11.24 9.51
C VAL A 142 -9.21 -12.58 10.09
N GLY A 143 -9.57 -13.53 9.22
CA GLY A 143 -10.07 -14.84 9.63
C GLY A 143 -11.30 -14.75 10.56
N GLY A 144 -12.16 -13.75 10.35
CA GLY A 144 -13.32 -13.48 11.20
C GLY A 144 -13.02 -12.79 12.53
N LYS A 145 -11.75 -12.43 12.82
CA LYS A 145 -11.37 -11.70 14.04
C LYS A 145 -11.10 -10.23 13.75
N SER A 146 -11.68 -9.35 14.56
CA SER A 146 -11.39 -7.92 14.50
C SER A 146 -10.03 -7.61 15.10
N LEU A 147 -9.27 -6.75 14.43
CA LEU A 147 -7.96 -6.29 14.86
C LEU A 147 -7.81 -4.80 14.54
N VAL A 148 -7.26 -4.02 15.46
CA VAL A 148 -6.85 -2.64 15.20
C VAL A 148 -5.34 -2.63 15.06
N THR A 149 -4.84 -1.96 14.03
CA THR A 149 -3.40 -1.77 13.79
C THR A 149 -3.02 -0.31 14.02
N HIS A 150 -1.89 -0.09 14.66
CA HIS A 150 -1.29 1.22 14.89
C HIS A 150 0.12 1.28 14.28
N LYS A 151 0.72 2.47 14.26
CA LYS A 151 2.08 2.65 13.76
C LYS A 151 3.06 1.62 14.36
N ASN A 152 3.81 0.98 13.47
CA ASN A 152 4.78 -0.11 13.65
C ASN A 152 4.20 -1.50 13.85
N ASP A 153 2.88 -1.65 14.01
CA ASP A 153 2.27 -2.96 14.05
C ASP A 153 2.48 -3.69 12.72
N VAL A 154 2.67 -5.00 12.82
CA VAL A 154 2.81 -5.89 11.67
C VAL A 154 1.78 -6.99 11.82
N ILE A 155 1.00 -7.17 10.76
CA ILE A 155 0.09 -8.30 10.63
C ILE A 155 0.65 -9.25 9.59
N VAL A 156 0.55 -10.54 9.89
CA VAL A 156 0.92 -11.62 8.99
C VAL A 156 -0.36 -12.38 8.71
N ILE A 157 -0.77 -12.38 7.44
CA ILE A 157 -2.00 -12.99 6.97
C ILE A 157 -1.61 -14.26 6.21
N PRO A 158 -1.86 -15.46 6.78
CA PRO A 158 -1.52 -16.71 6.13
C PRO A 158 -2.29 -16.90 4.81
N THR A 159 -1.70 -17.66 3.88
CA THR A 159 -2.35 -18.11 2.64
C THR A 159 -3.76 -18.64 2.91
N GLY A 160 -4.71 -18.26 2.05
CA GLY A 160 -6.11 -18.68 2.16
C GLY A 160 -6.90 -18.05 3.32
N THR A 161 -6.31 -17.11 4.07
CA THR A 161 -7.03 -16.41 5.15
C THR A 161 -7.82 -15.24 4.57
N GLN A 162 -9.15 -15.26 4.77
CA GLN A 162 -10.03 -14.15 4.44
C GLN A 162 -9.64 -12.89 5.24
N HIS A 163 -9.51 -11.75 4.56
CA HIS A 163 -9.17 -10.49 5.20
C HIS A 163 -9.74 -9.29 4.47
N GLN A 164 -9.95 -8.20 5.22
CA GLN A 164 -10.26 -6.87 4.69
C GLN A 164 -9.90 -5.80 5.72
N VAL A 165 -9.66 -4.58 5.23
CA VAL A 165 -9.70 -3.38 6.06
C VAL A 165 -11.14 -2.89 6.09
N VAL A 166 -11.71 -2.81 7.28
CA VAL A 166 -13.11 -2.40 7.49
C VAL A 166 -13.22 -0.89 7.60
N THR A 167 -12.26 -0.24 8.26
CA THR A 167 -12.32 1.20 8.50
C THR A 167 -10.92 1.80 8.54
N VAL A 168 -10.82 3.03 8.04
CA VAL A 168 -9.63 3.87 8.08
C VAL A 168 -10.07 5.22 8.65
N PRO A 169 -10.10 5.41 9.98
CA PRO A 169 -10.75 6.57 10.57
C PRO A 169 -9.99 7.89 10.38
N GLU A 170 -8.68 7.80 10.14
CA GLU A 170 -7.74 8.90 10.02
C GLU A 170 -6.69 8.61 8.93
N GLU A 171 -5.74 9.53 8.74
CA GLU A 171 -4.66 9.32 7.77
C GLU A 171 -3.91 8.01 8.04
N ARG A 172 -3.82 7.17 7.01
CA ARG A 172 -3.20 5.86 7.08
C ARG A 172 -2.16 5.72 5.98
N LEU A 173 -1.02 5.13 6.36
CA LEU A 173 -0.06 4.56 5.43
C LEU A 173 0.33 3.17 5.92
N SER A 174 0.17 2.15 5.09
CA SER A 174 0.69 0.81 5.35
C SER A 174 1.49 0.29 4.17
N LEU A 175 2.51 -0.51 4.45
CA LEU A 175 3.31 -1.23 3.47
C LEU A 175 2.85 -2.69 3.44
N SER A 176 2.34 -3.15 2.30
CA SER A 176 2.05 -4.55 2.05
C SER A 176 3.19 -5.17 1.26
N ILE A 177 3.71 -6.29 1.74
CA ILE A 177 4.83 -7.02 1.14
C ILE A 177 4.30 -8.37 0.71
N ASN A 178 4.45 -8.65 -0.59
CA ASN A 178 3.95 -9.88 -1.21
C ASN A 178 5.13 -10.79 -1.51
N PHE A 179 5.03 -12.05 -1.06
CA PHE A 179 6.01 -13.09 -1.32
C PHE A 179 5.39 -14.07 -2.34
N ASP A 180 5.54 -13.73 -3.62
CA ASP A 180 5.21 -14.58 -4.76
C ASP A 180 6.44 -15.37 -5.23
#